data_AF-A0A935RR86-F1
#
_entry.id   AF-A0A935RR86-F1
#
_cell.length_a   1.000
_cell.length_b   1.000
_cell.length_c   1.000
_cell.angle_alpha   90.00
_cell.angle_beta   90.00
_cell.angle_gamma   90.00
#
_symmetry.space_group_name_H-M   'P 1'
#
loop_
_entity.id
_entity.type
_entity.pdbx_description
1 polymer ?
#
loop_
_entity_poly.entity_id
_entity_poly.type
_entity_poly.pdbx_seq_one_letter_code
_entity_poly.pdbx_strand_id
1 'polypeptide(L)'
;MKFRFLLSSILLTVVIAFAAASGGLAQSPVATPIKSQEVSEGDGIPVLIKHLPDWEKLRDKTTFTNDTATLKKALGEKPLVDLIDLKAGAEAVTAPYPAGTLLIVEYTTPQVSIEADGRFTARLADLGDTQTAYRRIGNYSVFVFDSSDPAAANALIDEVKYEKNIQWLGDDPFLLRRAERAFINTTSGIFTSTVTVILIGIGIAITAGLIVGITYFMLRVRRRAEMKTFTDAGGMTRLNLDGYTPEILPERLLGD
;
A
#
# COMPACT_ATOMS: atom_id res chain seq x y z
N MET A 1 -17.39 6.34 40.80
CA MET A 1 -16.51 5.23 40.36
C MET A 1 -16.43 5.06 38.84
N LYS A 2 -17.52 5.26 38.08
CA LYS A 2 -17.55 5.08 36.60
C LYS A 2 -16.66 6.03 35.77
N PHE A 3 -16.33 7.23 36.28
CA PHE A 3 -15.58 8.24 35.51
C PHE A 3 -14.06 8.06 35.49
N ARG A 4 -13.47 7.45 36.53
CA ARG A 4 -12.04 7.09 36.56
C ARG A 4 -11.70 6.01 35.53
N PHE A 5 -12.65 5.11 35.27
CA PHE A 5 -12.54 4.08 34.24
C PHE A 5 -12.50 4.68 32.82
N LEU A 6 -13.36 5.67 32.54
CA LEU A 6 -13.45 6.32 31.23
C LEU A 6 -12.17 7.08 30.84
N LEU A 7 -11.56 7.80 31.80
CA LEU A 7 -10.34 8.57 31.54
C LEU A 7 -9.12 7.67 31.28
N SER A 8 -9.04 6.52 31.96
CA SER A 8 -7.98 5.53 31.71
C SER A 8 -8.16 4.82 30.36
N SER A 9 -9.42 4.60 29.95
CA SER A 9 -9.75 3.97 28.67
C SER A 9 -9.37 4.84 27.47
N ILE A 10 -9.53 6.16 27.58
CA ILE A 10 -9.17 7.14 26.53
C ILE A 10 -7.64 7.28 26.41
N LEU A 11 -6.93 7.32 27.54
CA LEU A 11 -5.47 7.43 27.52
C LEU A 11 -4.82 6.16 26.95
N LEU A 12 -5.38 4.99 27.27
CA LEU A 12 -4.95 3.71 26.71
C LEU A 12 -5.21 3.61 25.20
N THR A 13 -6.34 4.12 24.71
CA THR A 13 -6.64 4.13 23.26
C THR A 13 -5.74 5.08 22.47
N VAL A 14 -5.36 6.23 23.03
CA VAL A 14 -4.41 7.14 22.39
C VAL A 14 -3.00 6.53 22.31
N VAL A 15 -2.55 5.83 23.36
CA VAL A 15 -1.24 5.13 23.35
C VAL A 15 -1.25 3.94 22.36
N ILE A 16 -2.35 3.20 22.27
CA ILE A 16 -2.50 2.10 21.28
C ILE A 16 -2.55 2.67 19.84
N ALA A 17 -3.22 3.81 19.62
CA ALA A 17 -3.25 4.47 18.31
C ALA A 17 -1.86 5.00 17.90
N PHE A 18 -1.05 5.48 18.84
CA PHE A 18 0.32 5.94 18.57
C PHE A 18 1.30 4.78 18.30
N ALA A 19 1.12 3.64 18.99
CA ALA A 19 1.88 2.41 18.72
C ALA A 19 1.48 1.76 17.38
N ALA A 20 0.20 1.84 17.00
CA ALA A 20 -0.27 1.34 15.70
C ALA A 20 0.21 2.21 14.52
N ALA A 21 0.34 3.53 14.72
CA ALA A 21 0.84 4.44 13.68
C ALA A 21 2.35 4.32 13.42
N SER A 22 3.13 3.87 14.41
CA SER A 22 4.59 3.69 14.27
C SER A 22 4.99 2.34 13.67
N GLY A 23 4.10 1.34 13.66
CA GLY A 23 4.34 0.04 13.02
C GLY A 23 4.20 0.03 11.50
N GLY A 24 3.55 1.04 10.90
CA GLY A 24 3.23 1.07 9.46
C GLY A 24 4.32 1.64 8.55
N LEU A 25 5.42 2.18 9.10
CA LEU A 25 6.53 2.74 8.33
C LEU A 25 7.76 1.80 8.27
N ALA A 26 7.65 0.61 8.84
CA ALA A 26 8.69 -0.40 8.75
C ALA A 26 8.59 -1.11 7.38
N GLN A 27 9.52 -0.74 6.49
CA GLN A 27 10.08 -1.50 5.38
C GLN A 27 9.24 -2.67 4.85
N SER A 28 8.77 -2.54 3.61
CA SER A 28 8.26 -3.67 2.82
C SER A 28 9.22 -4.86 2.93
N PRO A 29 8.71 -6.08 3.19
CA PRO A 29 9.56 -7.25 3.26
C PRO A 29 10.27 -7.40 1.92
N VAL A 30 11.60 -7.35 1.95
CA VAL A 30 12.46 -7.72 0.82
C VAL A 30 12.06 -9.15 0.46
N ALA A 31 11.29 -9.28 -0.62
CA ALA A 31 10.91 -10.57 -1.16
C ALA A 31 12.18 -11.38 -1.40
N THR A 32 12.17 -12.64 -0.99
CA THR A 32 13.22 -13.64 -1.27
C THR A 32 13.78 -13.45 -2.67
N PRO A 33 15.12 -13.47 -2.85
CA PRO A 33 15.74 -13.15 -4.13
C PRO A 33 15.32 -14.19 -5.18
N ILE A 34 14.34 -13.80 -5.98
CA ILE A 34 13.96 -14.52 -7.18
C ILE A 34 15.17 -14.45 -8.11
N LYS A 35 15.77 -15.61 -8.42
CA LYS A 35 16.88 -15.70 -9.37
C LYS A 35 16.33 -15.47 -10.78
N SER A 36 16.31 -14.21 -11.21
CA SER A 36 15.97 -13.80 -12.57
C SER A 36 17.23 -13.38 -13.34
N GLN A 37 17.20 -13.52 -14.66
CA GLN A 37 18.19 -13.03 -15.61
C GLN A 37 18.38 -11.52 -15.48
N GLU A 38 17.29 -10.77 -15.31
CA GLU A 38 17.31 -9.32 -15.21
C GLU A 38 16.42 -8.87 -14.04
N VAL A 39 17.02 -8.14 -13.11
CA VAL A 39 16.31 -7.52 -11.98
C VAL A 39 16.35 -6.02 -12.17
N SER A 40 15.19 -5.38 -12.03
CA SER A 40 15.10 -3.93 -12.13
C SER A 40 15.86 -3.25 -11.00
N GLU A 41 16.83 -2.38 -11.34
CA GLU A 41 17.68 -1.67 -10.37
C GLU A 41 16.90 -0.85 -9.34
N GLY A 42 15.79 -0.21 -9.74
CA GLY A 42 14.98 0.63 -8.85
C GLY A 42 14.05 -0.12 -7.89
N ASP A 43 13.54 -1.30 -8.30
CA ASP A 43 12.42 -1.97 -7.64
C ASP A 43 12.78 -3.37 -7.11
N GLY A 44 13.94 -3.92 -7.48
CA GLY A 44 14.40 -5.24 -7.08
C GLY A 44 13.54 -6.41 -7.59
N ILE A 45 12.68 -6.17 -8.59
CA ILE A 45 11.81 -7.20 -9.18
C ILE A 45 12.34 -7.70 -10.53
N PRO A 46 12.08 -8.96 -10.91
CA PRO A 46 12.32 -9.45 -12.26
C PRO A 46 11.74 -8.52 -13.32
N VAL A 47 12.55 -8.15 -14.32
CA VAL A 47 12.13 -7.24 -15.40
C VAL A 47 10.96 -7.80 -16.18
N LEU A 48 10.90 -9.12 -16.37
CA LEU A 48 9.79 -9.79 -17.07
C LEU A 48 8.41 -9.50 -16.45
N ILE A 49 8.33 -9.27 -15.14
CA ILE A 49 7.07 -8.88 -14.47
C ILE A 49 6.57 -7.53 -14.99
N LYS A 50 7.48 -6.60 -15.30
CA LYS A 50 7.14 -5.25 -15.79
C LYS A 50 6.58 -5.26 -17.21
N HIS A 51 6.74 -6.35 -17.93
CA HIS A 51 6.21 -6.51 -19.29
C HIS A 51 4.76 -6.98 -19.31
N LEU A 52 4.19 -7.28 -18.13
CA LEU A 52 2.76 -7.48 -17.99
C LEU A 52 2.02 -6.14 -18.13
N PRO A 53 0.89 -6.09 -18.85
CA PRO A 53 0.02 -4.93 -18.86
C PRO A 53 -0.48 -4.59 -17.45
N ASP A 54 -0.41 -3.31 -17.05
CA ASP A 54 -0.82 -2.85 -15.71
C ASP A 54 -0.15 -3.65 -14.55
N TRP A 55 1.12 -4.04 -14.71
CA TRP A 55 1.84 -4.90 -13.76
C TRP A 55 1.83 -4.37 -12.31
N GLU A 56 1.79 -3.04 -12.10
CA GLU A 56 1.78 -2.45 -10.76
C GLU A 56 0.54 -2.88 -9.95
N LYS A 57 -0.61 -3.05 -10.62
CA LYS A 57 -1.88 -3.43 -9.97
C LYS A 57 -1.98 -4.94 -9.75
N LEU A 58 -1.28 -5.72 -10.57
CA LEU A 58 -1.36 -7.18 -10.59
C LEU A 58 -0.16 -7.86 -9.90
N ARG A 59 0.77 -7.08 -9.35
CA ARG A 59 1.99 -7.58 -8.70
C ARG A 59 1.71 -8.70 -7.69
N ASP A 60 0.71 -8.52 -6.83
CA ASP A 60 0.36 -9.49 -5.77
C ASP A 60 -0.31 -10.77 -6.30
N LYS A 61 -0.82 -10.73 -7.54
CA LYS A 61 -1.47 -11.86 -8.22
C LYS A 61 -0.58 -12.48 -9.30
N THR A 62 0.63 -11.97 -9.45
CA THR A 62 1.58 -12.41 -10.47
C THR A 62 2.43 -13.54 -9.93
N THR A 63 2.61 -14.59 -10.73
CA THR A 63 3.56 -15.65 -10.44
C THR A 63 4.69 -15.59 -11.45
N PHE A 64 5.90 -15.31 -10.97
CA PHE A 64 7.13 -15.47 -11.74
C PHE A 64 7.78 -16.81 -11.41
N THR A 65 8.31 -17.49 -12.41
CA THR A 65 9.02 -18.77 -12.23
C THR A 65 10.03 -19.02 -13.34
N ASN A 66 11.10 -19.75 -13.01
CA ASN A 66 12.05 -20.35 -13.94
C ASN A 66 11.98 -21.90 -13.90
N ASP A 67 10.91 -22.42 -13.29
CA ASP A 67 10.66 -23.84 -13.09
C ASP A 67 9.25 -24.25 -13.56
N THR A 68 9.20 -25.34 -14.33
CA THR A 68 7.97 -25.85 -14.94
C THR A 68 6.99 -26.40 -13.88
N ALA A 69 7.47 -26.94 -12.75
CA ALA A 69 6.56 -27.46 -11.72
C ALA A 69 5.78 -26.32 -11.04
N THR A 70 6.44 -25.20 -10.76
CA THR A 70 5.80 -23.99 -10.25
C THR A 70 4.82 -23.39 -11.28
N LEU A 71 5.17 -23.43 -12.57
CA LEU A 71 4.28 -22.96 -13.64
C LEU A 71 3.00 -23.82 -13.71
N LYS A 72 3.13 -25.14 -13.64
CA LYS A 72 1.98 -26.07 -13.59
C LYS A 72 1.11 -25.86 -12.35
N LYS A 73 1.71 -25.54 -11.21
CA LYS A 73 0.96 -25.21 -9.99
C LYS A 73 0.13 -23.93 -10.16
N ALA A 74 0.64 -22.95 -10.91
CA ALA A 74 -0.05 -21.68 -11.14
C ALA A 74 -1.17 -21.78 -12.19
N LEU A 75 -0.96 -22.55 -13.27
CA LEU A 75 -1.86 -22.62 -14.41
C LEU A 75 -2.71 -23.90 -14.48
N GLY A 76 -2.42 -24.89 -13.65
CA GLY A 76 -2.99 -26.24 -13.75
C GLY A 76 -2.36 -27.09 -14.86
N GLU A 77 -2.95 -28.25 -15.12
CA GLU A 77 -2.50 -29.19 -16.15
C GLU A 77 -3.04 -28.80 -17.53
N LYS A 78 -2.51 -27.72 -18.10
CA LYS A 78 -2.83 -27.30 -19.46
C LYS A 78 -1.90 -28.00 -20.48
N PRO A 79 -2.41 -28.54 -21.60
CA PRO A 79 -1.59 -29.28 -22.58
C PRO A 79 -0.41 -28.51 -23.17
N LEU A 80 -0.51 -27.18 -23.27
CA LEU A 80 0.58 -26.33 -23.79
C LEU A 80 1.66 -26.06 -22.74
N VAL A 81 1.34 -26.14 -21.45
CA VAL A 81 2.30 -25.93 -20.36
C VAL A 81 3.32 -27.08 -20.30
N ASP A 82 2.93 -28.28 -20.72
CA ASP A 82 3.83 -29.43 -20.83
C ASP A 82 4.94 -29.26 -21.87
N LEU A 83 4.73 -28.39 -22.86
CA LEU A 83 5.70 -28.11 -23.92
C LEU A 83 6.71 -27.03 -23.53
N ILE A 84 6.48 -26.32 -22.43
CA ILE A 84 7.33 -25.21 -21.98
C ILE A 84 8.54 -25.77 -21.23
N ASP A 85 9.72 -25.57 -21.81
CA ASP A 85 10.99 -25.91 -21.19
C ASP A 85 11.69 -24.66 -20.64
N LEU A 86 11.73 -24.56 -19.31
CA LEU A 86 12.38 -23.45 -18.59
C LEU A 86 13.85 -23.75 -18.23
N LYS A 87 14.38 -24.94 -18.53
CA LYS A 87 15.71 -25.38 -18.06
C LYS A 87 16.88 -24.63 -18.70
N ALA A 88 16.70 -24.10 -19.91
CA ALA A 88 17.73 -23.36 -20.65
C ALA A 88 17.83 -21.87 -20.25
N GLY A 89 17.47 -21.56 -19.01
CA GLY A 89 17.39 -20.19 -18.49
C GLY A 89 16.15 -19.43 -18.95
N ALA A 90 15.16 -20.08 -19.57
CA ALA A 90 13.92 -19.41 -19.92
C ALA A 90 13.11 -19.08 -18.65
N GLU A 91 12.40 -17.96 -18.71
CA GLU A 91 11.63 -17.43 -17.58
C GLU A 91 10.17 -17.32 -17.98
N ALA A 92 9.29 -17.49 -17.02
CA ALA A 92 7.86 -17.40 -17.21
C ALA A 92 7.24 -16.47 -16.18
N VAL A 93 6.29 -15.66 -16.62
CA VAL A 93 5.44 -14.86 -15.76
C VAL A 93 3.98 -15.08 -16.14
N THR A 94 3.12 -15.27 -15.15
CA THR A 94 1.68 -15.43 -15.35
C THR A 94 0.88 -14.53 -14.42
N ALA A 95 -0.21 -13.97 -14.93
CA ALA A 95 -1.14 -13.16 -14.16
C ALA A 95 -2.58 -13.29 -14.68
N PRO A 96 -3.59 -13.18 -13.79
CA PRO A 96 -4.99 -13.24 -14.20
C PRO A 96 -5.48 -11.88 -14.75
N TYR A 97 -6.15 -11.91 -15.91
CA TYR A 97 -6.81 -10.76 -16.53
C TYR A 97 -8.29 -11.05 -16.80
N PRO A 98 -9.13 -10.01 -17.00
CA PRO A 98 -10.53 -10.21 -17.38
C PRO A 98 -10.73 -11.01 -18.67
N ALA A 99 -9.78 -10.91 -19.61
CA ALA A 99 -9.83 -11.61 -20.90
C ALA A 99 -9.33 -13.06 -20.84
N GLY A 100 -8.76 -13.51 -19.71
CA GLY A 100 -8.15 -14.81 -19.53
C GLY A 100 -6.89 -14.76 -18.66
N THR A 101 -6.21 -15.89 -18.50
CA THR A 101 -4.93 -15.94 -17.78
C THR A 101 -3.78 -15.74 -18.76
N LEU A 102 -3.06 -14.63 -18.61
CA LEU A 102 -1.91 -14.28 -19.45
C LEU A 102 -0.67 -14.99 -18.93
N LEU A 103 0.05 -15.65 -19.83
CA LEU A 103 1.38 -16.21 -19.60
C LEU A 103 2.35 -15.64 -20.63
N ILE A 104 3.48 -15.12 -20.17
CA ILE A 104 4.61 -14.73 -21.02
C ILE A 104 5.76 -15.66 -20.68
N VAL A 105 6.33 -16.32 -21.69
CA VAL A 105 7.57 -17.09 -21.59
C VAL A 105 8.67 -16.37 -22.35
N GLU A 106 9.72 -15.97 -21.66
CA GLU A 106 10.93 -15.39 -22.25
C GLU A 106 11.98 -16.47 -22.49
N TYR A 107 12.35 -16.67 -23.75
CA TYR A 107 13.48 -17.49 -24.13
C TYR A 107 14.76 -16.67 -24.22
N THR A 108 15.88 -17.28 -23.82
CA THR A 108 17.19 -16.63 -23.80
C THR A 108 17.68 -16.21 -25.19
N THR A 109 17.27 -16.93 -26.25
CA THR A 109 17.67 -16.65 -27.63
C THR A 109 16.48 -16.68 -28.61
N PRO A 110 16.55 -15.90 -29.70
CA PRO A 110 15.54 -15.93 -30.76
C PRO A 110 15.37 -17.32 -31.40
N GLN A 111 16.47 -18.08 -31.54
CA GLN A 111 16.45 -19.41 -32.16
C GLN A 111 15.60 -20.39 -31.35
N VAL A 112 15.78 -20.41 -30.02
CA VAL A 112 14.98 -21.23 -29.11
C VAL A 112 13.52 -20.81 -29.12
N SER A 113 13.25 -19.50 -29.19
CA SER A 113 11.88 -18.97 -29.29
C SER A 113 11.19 -19.43 -30.58
N ILE A 114 11.88 -19.43 -31.74
CA ILE A 114 11.33 -19.90 -33.02
C ILE A 114 11.05 -21.40 -32.99
N GLU A 115 11.94 -22.20 -32.40
CA GLU A 115 11.73 -23.64 -32.26
C GLU A 115 10.52 -23.95 -31.35
N ALA A 116 10.39 -23.24 -30.24
CA ALA A 116 9.23 -23.35 -29.36
C ALA A 116 7.94 -22.95 -30.08
N ASP A 117 7.96 -21.85 -30.84
CA ASP A 117 6.82 -21.36 -31.61
C ASP A 117 6.27 -22.38 -32.62
N GLY A 118 7.15 -23.08 -33.33
CA GLY A 118 6.75 -24.18 -34.22
C GLY A 118 6.04 -25.30 -33.46
N ARG A 119 6.54 -25.68 -32.28
CA ARG A 119 5.93 -26.72 -31.43
C ARG A 119 4.57 -26.30 -30.88
N PHE A 120 4.45 -25.05 -30.41
CA PHE A 120 3.18 -24.53 -29.88
C PHE A 120 2.12 -24.42 -30.97
N THR A 121 2.48 -23.89 -32.13
CA THR A 121 1.53 -23.73 -33.25
C THR A 121 1.03 -25.08 -33.76
N ALA A 122 1.94 -26.06 -33.91
CA ALA A 122 1.56 -27.42 -34.27
C ALA A 122 0.63 -28.04 -33.23
N ARG A 123 0.97 -27.92 -31.94
CA ARG A 123 0.14 -28.48 -30.86
C ARG A 123 -1.24 -27.82 -30.76
N LEU A 124 -1.32 -26.51 -30.94
CA LEU A 124 -2.58 -25.79 -30.89
C LEU A 124 -3.50 -26.20 -32.07
N ALA A 125 -2.91 -26.39 -33.26
CA ALA A 125 -3.62 -26.92 -34.42
C ALA A 125 -4.15 -28.35 -34.17
N ASP A 126 -3.35 -29.22 -33.55
CA ASP A 126 -3.75 -30.58 -33.20
C ASP A 126 -4.88 -30.63 -32.15
N LEU A 127 -4.85 -29.72 -31.18
CA LEU A 127 -5.85 -29.64 -30.11
C LEU A 127 -7.17 -29.04 -30.60
N GLY A 128 -7.15 -28.21 -31.64
CA GLY A 128 -8.32 -27.46 -32.09
C GLY A 128 -8.86 -26.50 -31.02
N ASP A 129 -8.01 -26.06 -30.09
CA ASP A 129 -8.39 -25.23 -28.96
C ASP A 129 -8.64 -23.78 -29.41
N THR A 130 -9.86 -23.30 -29.16
CA THR A 130 -10.30 -21.94 -29.47
C THR A 130 -10.28 -21.01 -28.27
N GLN A 131 -10.03 -21.53 -27.06
CA GLN A 131 -9.99 -20.77 -25.81
C GLN A 131 -8.59 -20.28 -25.44
N THR A 132 -7.56 -20.74 -26.17
CA THR A 132 -6.20 -20.25 -26.03
C THR A 132 -5.81 -19.36 -27.20
N ALA A 133 -5.49 -18.10 -26.91
CA ALA A 133 -4.81 -17.23 -27.87
C ALA A 133 -3.30 -17.33 -27.67
N TYR A 134 -2.55 -17.34 -28.78
CA TYR A 134 -1.10 -17.48 -28.76
C TYR A 134 -0.44 -16.56 -29.78
N ARG A 135 0.69 -15.94 -29.40
CA ARG A 135 1.54 -15.16 -30.30
C ARG A 135 2.99 -15.15 -29.87
N ARG A 136 3.91 -15.22 -30.83
CA ARG A 136 5.33 -14.94 -30.62
C ARG A 136 5.62 -13.44 -30.81
N ILE A 137 6.31 -12.82 -29.85
CA ILE A 137 6.73 -11.41 -29.90
C ILE A 137 8.21 -11.33 -29.54
N GLY A 138 9.09 -11.19 -30.54
CA GLY A 138 10.54 -11.24 -30.31
C GLY A 138 10.97 -12.59 -29.73
N ASN A 139 11.53 -12.58 -28.53
CA ASN A 139 11.89 -13.79 -27.77
C ASN A 139 10.75 -14.33 -26.89
N TYR A 140 9.58 -13.68 -26.91
CA TYR A 140 8.45 -14.04 -26.06
C TYR A 140 7.50 -14.99 -26.76
N SER A 141 7.05 -16.00 -26.02
CA SER A 141 5.85 -16.75 -26.33
C SER A 141 4.75 -16.30 -25.37
N VAL A 142 3.73 -15.63 -25.91
CA VAL A 142 2.64 -15.04 -25.15
C VAL A 142 1.38 -15.88 -25.35
N PHE A 143 0.78 -16.32 -24.25
CA PHE A 143 -0.45 -17.10 -24.23
C PHE A 143 -1.50 -16.40 -23.40
N VAL A 144 -2.75 -16.45 -23.84
CA VAL A 144 -3.92 -16.13 -23.01
C VAL A 144 -4.79 -17.35 -22.96
N PHE A 145 -4.84 -17.99 -21.78
CA PHE A 145 -5.64 -19.18 -21.53
C PHE A 145 -7.05 -18.84 -21.05
N ASP A 146 -7.96 -19.79 -21.22
CA ASP A 146 -9.33 -19.75 -20.71
C ASP A 146 -10.10 -18.50 -21.17
N SER A 147 -9.83 -18.05 -22.40
CA SER A 147 -10.50 -16.88 -22.94
C SER A 147 -11.91 -17.21 -23.42
N SER A 148 -12.88 -16.42 -22.98
CA SER A 148 -14.25 -16.44 -23.50
C SER A 148 -14.42 -15.59 -24.76
N ASP A 149 -13.47 -14.68 -25.05
CA ASP A 149 -13.51 -13.76 -26.18
C ASP A 149 -12.13 -13.68 -26.85
N PRO A 150 -11.95 -14.34 -28.01
CA PRO A 150 -10.70 -14.31 -28.76
C PRO A 150 -10.24 -12.90 -29.15
N ALA A 151 -11.16 -11.94 -29.36
CA ALA A 151 -10.79 -10.58 -29.70
C ALA A 151 -10.15 -9.86 -28.49
N ALA A 152 -10.75 -9.99 -27.31
CA ALA A 152 -10.20 -9.45 -26.07
C ALA A 152 -8.85 -10.09 -25.70
N ALA A 153 -8.70 -11.41 -25.91
CA ALA A 153 -7.42 -12.07 -25.70
C ALA A 153 -6.32 -11.54 -26.63
N ASN A 154 -6.63 -11.32 -27.91
CA ASN A 154 -5.66 -10.74 -28.84
C ASN A 154 -5.33 -9.29 -28.50
N ALA A 155 -6.30 -8.48 -28.07
CA ALA A 155 -6.04 -7.12 -27.60
C ALA A 155 -5.13 -7.11 -26.37
N LEU A 156 -5.30 -8.04 -25.44
CA LEU A 156 -4.41 -8.20 -24.30
C LEU A 156 -2.97 -8.57 -24.72
N ILE A 157 -2.84 -9.44 -25.73
CA ILE A 157 -1.53 -9.78 -26.31
C ILE A 157 -0.88 -8.54 -26.96
N ASP A 158 -1.66 -7.67 -27.61
CA ASP A 158 -1.16 -6.44 -28.25
C ASP A 158 -0.58 -5.43 -27.24
N GLU A 159 -1.02 -5.49 -25.98
CA GLU A 159 -0.47 -4.66 -24.90
C GLU A 159 0.90 -5.15 -24.41
N VAL A 160 1.26 -6.42 -24.65
CA VAL A 160 2.56 -6.98 -24.27
C VAL A 160 3.63 -6.44 -25.20
N LYS A 161 4.49 -5.56 -24.66
CA LYS A 161 5.62 -4.99 -25.39
C LYS A 161 6.92 -5.67 -25.00
N TYR A 162 7.63 -6.16 -26.00
CA TYR A 162 8.99 -6.65 -25.81
C TYR A 162 9.94 -5.47 -25.62
N GLU A 163 10.36 -5.23 -24.39
CA GLU A 163 11.33 -4.18 -24.03
C GLU A 163 12.58 -4.83 -23.44
N LYS A 164 13.48 -5.32 -24.30
CA LYS A 164 14.80 -5.75 -23.81
C LYS A 164 15.61 -4.52 -23.42
N ASN A 165 16.16 -4.51 -22.20
CA ASN A 165 17.11 -3.49 -21.80
C ASN A 165 18.40 -3.67 -22.64
N ILE A 166 18.57 -2.81 -23.64
CA ILE A 166 19.78 -2.81 -24.46
C ILE A 166 20.84 -2.04 -23.67
N GLN A 167 21.85 -2.76 -23.18
CA GLN A 167 23.07 -2.10 -22.71
C GLN A 167 23.87 -1.69 -23.93
N TRP A 168 23.98 -0.38 -24.15
CA TRP A 168 24.82 0.15 -25.22
C TRP A 168 26.29 -0.07 -24.85
N LEU A 169 27.08 -0.56 -25.80
CA LEU A 169 28.53 -0.76 -25.65
C LEU A 169 29.32 0.57 -25.66
N GLY A 170 28.64 1.70 -25.86
CA GLY A 170 29.18 3.07 -25.82
C GLY A 170 28.20 4.02 -25.12
N ASP A 171 28.25 5.32 -25.43
CA ASP A 171 27.36 6.31 -24.81
C ASP A 171 25.88 6.01 -25.15
N ASP A 172 25.09 5.70 -24.12
CA ASP A 172 23.66 5.42 -24.28
C ASP A 172 22.90 6.72 -24.62
N PRO A 173 22.27 6.81 -25.81
CA PRO A 173 21.60 8.02 -26.28
C PRO A 173 20.36 8.39 -25.46
N PHE A 174 19.90 7.52 -24.56
CA PHE A 174 18.74 7.72 -23.70
C PHE A 174 19.10 7.93 -22.23
N LEU A 175 20.38 7.95 -21.85
CA LEU A 175 20.83 8.17 -20.47
C LEU A 175 20.21 9.41 -19.84
N LEU A 176 20.24 10.54 -20.56
CA LEU A 176 19.69 11.80 -20.06
C LEU A 176 18.18 11.72 -19.81
N ARG A 177 17.42 11.12 -20.72
CA ARG A 177 15.95 10.96 -20.55
C ARG A 177 15.61 10.01 -19.41
N ARG A 178 16.40 8.94 -19.23
CA ARG A 178 16.23 7.99 -18.12
C ARG A 178 16.58 8.67 -16.79
N ALA A 179 17.65 9.45 -16.74
CA ALA A 179 18.04 10.25 -15.58
C ALA A 179 16.98 11.31 -15.23
N GLU A 180 16.42 12.01 -16.22
CA GLU A 180 15.30 12.95 -16.02
C GLU A 180 14.07 12.26 -15.42
N ARG A 181 13.66 11.11 -15.99
CA ARG A 181 12.50 10.36 -15.48
C ARG A 181 12.73 9.85 -14.06
N ALA A 182 13.93 9.32 -13.78
CA ALA A 182 14.32 8.90 -12.44
C ALA A 182 14.28 10.09 -11.46
N PHE A 183 14.87 11.23 -11.84
CA PHE A 183 14.86 12.45 -11.03
C PHE A 183 13.44 12.95 -10.75
N ILE A 184 12.56 12.96 -11.76
CA ILE A 184 11.15 13.36 -11.61
C ILE A 184 10.41 12.42 -10.65
N ASN A 185 10.55 11.11 -10.84
CA ASN A 185 9.87 10.12 -9.99
C ASN A 185 10.35 10.19 -8.54
N THR A 186 11.66 10.31 -8.31
CA THR A 186 12.23 10.45 -6.97
C THR A 186 11.79 11.77 -6.32
N THR A 187 11.84 12.88 -7.05
CA THR A 187 11.45 14.20 -6.53
C THR A 187 9.95 14.24 -6.19
N SER A 188 9.11 13.69 -7.06
CA SER A 188 7.67 13.58 -6.80
C SER A 188 7.38 12.69 -5.58
N GLY A 189 8.09 11.58 -5.42
CA GLY A 189 7.93 10.70 -4.25
C GLY A 189 8.28 11.40 -2.94
N ILE A 190 9.42 12.11 -2.91
CA ILE A 190 9.86 12.88 -1.74
C ILE A 190 8.86 14.00 -1.43
N PHE A 191 8.40 14.73 -2.45
CA PHE A 191 7.44 15.82 -2.26
C PHE A 191 6.12 15.30 -1.69
N THR A 192 5.52 14.28 -2.31
CA THR A 192 4.27 13.69 -1.85
C THR A 192 4.40 13.14 -0.44
N SER A 193 5.48 12.39 -0.15
CA SER A 193 5.73 11.84 1.18
C SER A 193 5.83 12.93 2.25
N THR A 194 6.61 13.98 1.98
CA THR A 194 6.83 15.08 2.93
C THR A 194 5.54 15.85 3.19
N VAL A 195 4.79 16.18 2.13
CA VAL A 195 3.49 16.86 2.25
C VAL A 195 2.50 16.00 3.04
N THR A 196 2.40 14.70 2.75
CA THR A 196 1.52 13.79 3.49
C THR A 196 1.87 13.72 4.98
N VAL A 197 3.15 13.59 5.33
CA VAL A 197 3.59 13.55 6.73
C VAL A 197 3.27 14.86 7.46
N ILE A 198 3.50 16.01 6.83
CA ILE A 198 3.16 17.31 7.40
C ILE A 198 1.65 17.43 7.65
N LEU A 199 0.82 17.06 6.67
CA LEU A 199 -0.64 17.12 6.81
C LEU A 199 -1.15 16.19 7.92
N ILE A 200 -0.61 14.97 8.01
CA ILE A 200 -0.93 14.04 9.11
C ILE A 200 -0.50 14.62 10.45
N GLY A 201 0.72 15.19 10.54
CA GLY A 201 1.23 15.80 11.77
C GLY A 201 0.35 16.96 12.25
N ILE A 202 -0.08 17.84 11.35
CA ILE A 202 -1.02 18.93 11.65
C ILE A 202 -2.37 18.34 12.13
N GLY A 203 -2.88 17.33 11.43
CA GLY A 203 -4.12 16.64 11.80
C GLY A 203 -4.06 16.10 13.24
N ILE A 204 -3.00 15.37 13.57
CA ILE A 204 -2.77 14.82 14.92
C ILE A 204 -2.68 15.94 15.96
N ALA A 205 -1.95 17.02 15.68
CA ALA A 205 -1.79 18.13 16.61
C ALA A 205 -3.14 18.82 16.92
N ILE A 206 -3.97 19.05 15.90
CA ILE A 206 -5.31 19.64 16.06
C ILE A 206 -6.20 18.70 16.86
N THR A 207 -6.25 17.41 16.50
CA THR A 207 -7.09 16.43 17.20
C THR A 207 -6.67 16.26 18.67
N ALA A 208 -5.37 16.14 18.94
CA ALA A 208 -4.85 16.03 20.30
C ALA A 208 -5.13 17.30 21.12
N GLY A 209 -4.91 18.48 20.54
CA GLY A 209 -5.19 19.76 21.18
C GLY A 209 -6.67 19.92 21.56
N LEU A 210 -7.58 19.53 20.66
CA LEU A 210 -9.02 19.54 20.93
C LEU A 210 -9.41 18.58 22.07
N ILE A 211 -8.90 17.34 22.05
CA ILE A 211 -9.20 16.35 23.09
C ILE A 211 -8.72 16.84 24.45
N VAL A 212 -7.47 17.30 24.54
CA VAL A 212 -6.88 17.81 25.79
C VAL A 212 -7.64 19.04 26.28
N GLY A 213 -7.94 19.99 25.38
CA GLY A 213 -8.68 21.20 25.68
C GLY A 213 -10.07 20.91 26.23
N ILE A 214 -10.86 20.10 25.53
CA ILE A 214 -12.21 19.70 25.96
C ILE A 214 -12.16 19.00 27.33
N THR A 215 -11.24 18.05 27.50
CA THR A 215 -11.09 17.31 28.75
C THR A 215 -10.78 18.26 29.92
N TYR A 216 -9.86 19.20 29.73
CA TYR A 216 -9.52 20.20 30.74
C TYR A 216 -10.72 21.09 31.10
N PHE A 217 -11.45 21.59 30.10
CA PHE A 217 -12.64 22.41 30.32
C PHE A 217 -13.73 21.64 31.09
N MET A 218 -14.00 20.39 30.72
CA MET A 218 -14.96 19.55 31.43
C MET A 218 -14.55 19.29 32.89
N LEU A 219 -13.27 19.03 33.14
CA LEU A 219 -12.75 18.86 34.51
C LEU A 219 -12.89 20.15 35.33
N ARG A 220 -12.59 21.29 34.73
CA ARG A 220 -12.72 22.61 35.38
C ARG A 220 -14.17 22.93 35.73
N VAL A 221 -15.10 22.69 34.80
CA VAL A 221 -16.54 22.92 35.04
C VAL A 221 -17.06 22.00 36.15
N ARG A 222 -16.65 20.73 36.17
CA ARG A 222 -17.02 19.80 37.25
C ARG A 222 -16.53 20.24 38.62
N ARG A 223 -15.26 20.65 38.73
CA ARG A 223 -14.72 21.20 39.98
C ARG A 223 -15.52 22.41 40.46
N ARG A 224 -15.98 23.28 39.54
CA ARG A 224 -16.85 24.41 39.88
C ARG A 224 -18.23 23.99 40.36
N ALA A 225 -18.84 22.98 39.72
CA ALA A 225 -20.15 22.46 40.13
C ALA A 225 -20.13 21.73 41.49
N GLU A 226 -18.99 21.16 41.88
CA GLU A 226 -18.80 20.50 43.18
C GLU A 226 -18.54 21.48 44.33
N MET A 227 -18.25 22.76 44.04
CA MET A 227 -18.16 23.81 45.07
C MET A 227 -19.56 24.17 45.56
N LYS A 228 -19.98 23.57 46.68
CA LYS A 228 -21.31 23.78 47.31
C LYS A 228 -21.47 25.15 47.99
N THR A 229 -20.45 25.99 47.98
CA THR A 229 -20.47 27.31 48.61
C THR A 229 -20.13 28.34 47.54
N PHE A 230 -21.16 29.02 47.00
CA PHE A 230 -20.96 30.31 46.37
C PHE A 230 -20.53 31.28 47.46
N THR A 231 -19.23 31.45 47.62
CA THR A 231 -18.67 32.62 48.30
C THR A 231 -18.81 33.77 47.30
N ASP A 232 -19.74 34.68 47.59
CA ASP A 232 -19.91 35.96 46.88
C ASP A 232 -18.61 36.79 46.86
N ALA A 233 -17.66 36.46 47.74
CA ALA A 233 -16.35 37.07 47.86
C ALA A 233 -15.21 36.32 47.13
N GLY A 234 -15.51 35.53 46.09
CA GLY A 234 -14.50 35.06 45.13
C GLY A 234 -13.33 34.25 45.74
N GLY A 235 -13.55 33.53 46.84
CA GLY A 235 -12.51 32.74 47.50
C GLY A 235 -11.64 33.50 48.50
N MET A 236 -12.04 34.70 48.94
CA MET A 236 -11.43 35.32 50.12
C MET A 236 -11.88 34.60 51.39
N THR A 237 -10.91 34.32 52.28
CA THR A 237 -11.14 33.75 53.61
C THR A 237 -12.16 34.61 54.36
N ARG A 238 -13.34 34.04 54.67
CA ARG A 238 -14.34 34.74 55.47
C ARG A 238 -13.75 34.96 56.88
N LEU A 239 -13.58 36.22 57.27
CA LEU A 239 -13.21 36.57 58.64
C LEU A 239 -14.40 36.18 59.54
N ASN A 240 -14.23 35.15 60.35
CA ASN A 240 -15.26 34.66 61.26
C ASN A 240 -15.35 35.59 62.46
N LEU A 241 -16.40 36.42 62.53
CA LEU A 241 -16.64 37.36 63.64
C LEU A 241 -17.63 36.80 64.67
N ASP A 242 -18.04 35.54 64.52
CA ASP A 242 -18.97 34.88 65.43
C ASP A 242 -18.32 34.78 66.83
N GLY A 243 -18.82 35.58 67.78
CA GLY A 243 -18.31 35.68 69.15
C GLY A 243 -17.58 36.99 69.51
N TYR A 244 -17.40 37.92 68.56
CA TYR A 244 -16.74 39.22 68.81
C TYR A 244 -17.61 40.45 68.56
N THR A 245 -18.87 40.28 68.14
CA THR A 245 -19.85 41.38 68.10
C THR A 245 -20.54 41.55 69.46
N PRO A 246 -20.45 42.72 70.10
CA PRO A 246 -21.19 42.98 71.34
C PRO A 246 -22.70 42.89 71.07
N GLU A 247 -23.43 42.36 72.05
CA GLU A 247 -24.89 42.22 72.00
C GLU A 247 -25.51 43.61 71.87
N ILE A 248 -26.14 43.88 70.72
CA ILE A 248 -26.85 45.14 70.50
C ILE A 248 -28.16 45.03 71.26
N LEU A 249 -28.18 45.57 72.48
CA LEU A 249 -29.42 45.74 73.24
C LEU A 249 -30.33 46.71 72.48
N PRO A 250 -31.64 46.42 72.32
CA PRO A 250 -32.55 47.29 71.59
C PRO A 250 -32.79 48.56 72.39
N GLU A 251 -32.09 49.64 72.02
CA GLU A 251 -32.41 50.96 72.53
C GLU A 251 -33.72 51.42 71.87
N ARG A 252 -34.73 51.50 72.73
CA ARG A 252 -36.11 51.92 72.50
C ARG A 252 -36.18 53.14 71.54
N LEU A 253 -36.56 52.90 70.29
CA LEU A 253 -36.77 53.93 69.26
C LEU A 253 -38.25 54.37 69.14
N LEU A 254 -38.97 54.52 70.26
CA LEU A 254 -40.27 55.21 70.30
C LEU A 254 -40.54 55.84 71.68
N GLY A 255 -40.73 57.16 71.68
CA GLY A 255 -41.13 58.05 72.79
C GLY A 255 -40.33 59.36 72.71
N ASP A 256 -40.86 60.51 72.29
CA ASP A 256 -42.24 61.00 72.11
C ASP A 256 -42.43 61.68 70.74
#